data_AF-A0A834EQ91-F1
#
_entry.id   AF-A0A834EQ91-F1
#
_cell.length_a   1.000
_cell.length_b   1.000
_cell.length_c   1.000
_cell.angle_alpha   90.00
_cell.angle_beta   90.00
_cell.angle_gamma   90.00
#
_symmetry.space_group_name_H-M   'P 1'
#
loop_
_entity.id
_entity.type
_entity.pdbx_description
1 polymer ?
#
loop_
_entity_poly.entity_id
_entity_poly.type
_entity_poly.pdbx_seq_one_letter_code
_entity_poly.pdbx_strand_id
1 'polypeptide(L)'
;MKVKKLPMILALHLKRFKYMDQLHRYTKLSYRVVFPLELRLFNTSGDATNPDRMYDLVAVVVHCGSGPNRGHYIAIVKSHDFWLLFDDDIVEKIDAQAIEEFYGLTSDISKNSESGYILFYQSRD
;
A
#
# COMPACT_ATOMS: atom_id res chain seq x y z
N MET A 1 9.67 5.58 19.03
CA MET A 1 10.06 6.36 17.83
C MET A 1 9.00 7.44 17.62
N LYS A 2 9.39 8.69 17.36
CA LYS A 2 8.46 9.80 17.11
C LYS A 2 8.75 10.37 15.72
N VAL A 3 7.70 10.63 14.94
CA VAL A 3 7.76 11.41 13.71
C VAL A 3 7.82 12.89 14.09
N LYS A 4 8.93 13.55 13.74
CA LYS A 4 9.17 14.98 14.01
C LYS A 4 8.59 15.89 12.93
N LYS A 5 8.71 15.47 11.67
CA LYS A 5 8.22 16.18 10.50
C LYS A 5 7.60 15.20 9.53
N LEU A 6 6.37 15.48 9.13
CA LEU A 6 5.63 14.72 8.13
C LEU A 6 6.06 15.18 6.70
N PRO A 7 6.35 14.25 5.77
CA PRO A 7 6.83 14.58 4.43
C PRO A 7 5.70 15.09 3.53
N MET A 8 6.03 15.66 2.36
CA MET A 8 5.02 15.99 1.34
C MET A 8 4.44 14.72 0.70
N ILE A 9 5.31 13.78 0.34
CA ILE A 9 4.95 12.44 -0.11
C ILE A 9 5.35 11.45 0.97
N LEU A 10 4.36 10.75 1.52
CA LEU A 10 4.54 9.66 2.46
C LEU A 10 4.50 8.33 1.70
N ALA A 11 5.65 7.65 1.65
CA ALA A 11 5.75 6.29 1.15
C ALA A 11 5.69 5.29 2.32
N LEU A 12 4.65 4.45 2.34
CA LEU A 12 4.47 3.39 3.34
C LEU A 12 4.76 2.03 2.71
N HIS A 13 5.82 1.38 3.16
CA HIS A 13 6.14 0.01 2.79
C HIS A 13 5.48 -0.97 3.75
N LEU A 14 4.52 -1.75 3.26
CA LEU A 14 3.89 -2.80 4.05
C LEU A 14 4.85 -4.00 4.12
N LYS A 15 5.31 -4.32 5.34
CA LYS A 15 6.20 -5.47 5.61
C LYS A 15 5.47 -6.80 5.47
N ARG A 16 5.03 -7.12 4.26
CA ARG A 16 4.28 -8.32 3.91
C ARG A 16 5.17 -9.57 3.76
N PHE A 17 6.12 -9.75 4.67
CA PHE A 17 7.02 -10.88 4.67
C PHE A 17 7.35 -11.30 6.10
N LYS A 18 7.44 -12.61 6.32
CA LYS A 18 7.80 -13.18 7.62
C LYS A 18 8.70 -14.39 7.40
N TYR A 19 9.74 -14.51 8.22
CA TYR A 19 10.51 -15.75 8.28
C TYR A 19 9.70 -16.80 9.04
N MET A 20 9.51 -17.98 8.44
CA MET A 20 8.84 -19.09 9.08
C MET A 20 9.86 -20.16 9.44
N ASP A 21 10.18 -20.29 10.72
CA ASP A 21 11.17 -21.24 11.23
C ASP A 21 10.86 -22.68 10.80
N GLN A 22 9.58 -23.07 10.82
CA GLN A 22 9.13 -24.40 10.40
C GLN A 22 9.48 -24.73 8.94
N LEU A 23 9.45 -23.73 8.05
CA LEU A 23 9.77 -23.91 6.62
C LEU A 23 11.21 -23.46 6.27
N HIS A 24 11.96 -22.94 7.25
CA HIS A 24 13.30 -22.38 7.07
C HIS A 24 13.40 -21.38 5.90
N ARG A 25 12.37 -20.54 5.72
CA ARG A 25 12.32 -19.56 4.62
C ARG A 25 11.40 -18.39 4.94
N TYR A 26 11.58 -17.29 4.20
CA TYR A 26 10.60 -16.21 4.17
C TYR A 26 9.36 -16.60 3.37
N THR A 27 8.20 -16.18 3.87
CA THR A 27 6.91 -16.30 3.19
C THR A 27 6.26 -14.94 3.02
N LYS A 28 5.47 -14.78 1.96
CA LYS A 28 4.64 -13.59 1.73
C LYS A 28 3.48 -13.61 2.72
N LEU A 29 3.17 -12.45 3.29
CA LEU A 29 2.00 -12.24 4.13
C LEU A 29 0.87 -11.63 3.30
N SER A 30 -0.04 -12.49 2.85
CA SER A 30 -1.16 -12.12 1.97
C SER A 30 -2.42 -11.68 2.71
N TYR A 31 -2.37 -11.51 4.04
CA TYR A 31 -3.56 -11.15 4.82
C TYR A 31 -4.09 -9.76 4.46
N ARG A 32 -5.38 -9.56 4.68
CA ARG A 32 -6.06 -8.29 4.42
C ARG A 32 -5.50 -7.14 5.27
N VAL A 33 -5.05 -6.07 4.62
CA VAL A 33 -4.69 -4.77 5.21
C VAL A 33 -5.42 -3.70 4.43
N VAL A 34 -6.35 -3.01 5.09
CA VAL A 34 -7.05 -1.87 4.51
C VAL A 34 -6.12 -0.67 4.51
N PHE A 35 -6.08 0.04 3.39
CA PHE A 35 -5.46 1.35 3.29
C PHE A 35 -6.51 2.37 2.84
N PRO A 36 -6.81 3.39 3.66
CA PRO A 36 -7.88 4.35 3.36
C PRO A 36 -7.47 5.31 2.25
N LEU A 37 -8.44 5.84 1.51
CA LEU A 37 -8.17 6.88 0.49
C LEU A 37 -7.67 8.18 1.12
N GLU A 38 -8.09 8.47 2.36
CA GLU A 38 -7.64 9.62 3.13
C GLU A 38 -6.99 9.15 4.43
N LEU A 39 -5.83 9.71 4.77
CA LEU A 39 -5.08 9.35 5.97
C LEU A 39 -4.72 10.61 6.76
N ARG A 40 -5.22 10.70 7.99
CA ARG A 40 -4.82 11.72 8.95
C ARG A 40 -3.65 11.21 9.79
N LEU A 41 -2.51 11.91 9.75
CA LEU A 41 -1.37 11.61 10.61
C LEU A 41 -1.07 12.75 11.56
N PHE A 42 -0.88 12.41 12.82
CA PHE A 42 -0.49 13.36 13.86
C PHE A 42 1.03 13.40 13.99
N ASN A 43 1.58 14.59 14.16
CA ASN A 43 2.95 14.71 14.58
C ASN A 43 3.06 14.26 16.04
N THR A 44 3.98 13.34 16.29
CA THR A 44 4.16 12.73 17.61
C THR A 44 5.19 13.49 18.47
N SER A 45 5.81 14.54 17.90
CA SER A 45 6.77 15.42 18.57
C SER A 45 6.04 16.60 19.21
N GLY A 46 6.36 16.92 20.47
CA GLY A 46 5.69 18.00 21.21
C GLY A 46 6.03 19.41 20.72
N ASP A 47 7.07 19.55 19.89
CA ASP A 47 7.55 20.79 19.26
C ASP A 47 7.12 20.92 17.78
N ALA A 48 6.20 20.07 17.30
CA ALA A 48 5.79 20.10 15.91
C ALA A 48 4.95 21.34 15.57
N THR A 49 5.34 22.06 14.53
CA THR A 49 4.66 23.29 14.07
C THR A 49 3.27 23.02 13.49
N ASN A 50 3.08 21.87 12.84
CA ASN A 50 1.75 21.38 12.43
C ASN A 50 1.38 20.19 13.32
N PRO A 51 0.28 20.21 14.07
CA PRO A 51 -0.08 19.11 14.97
C PRO A 51 -0.43 17.83 14.19
N ASP A 52 -0.90 17.96 12.97
CA ASP A 52 -1.29 16.87 12.09
C ASP A 52 -1.25 17.27 10.62
N ARG A 53 -1.47 16.30 9.73
CA ARG A 53 -1.50 16.48 8.29
C ARG A 53 -2.46 15.47 7.66
N MET A 54 -3.28 15.95 6.74
CA MET A 54 -4.12 15.12 5.89
C MET A 54 -3.36 14.71 4.64
N TYR A 55 -3.52 13.44 4.28
CA TYR A 55 -2.97 12.86 3.08
C TYR A 55 -4.05 12.19 2.24
N ASP A 56 -3.90 12.27 0.93
CA ASP A 56 -4.67 11.53 -0.05
C ASP A 56 -3.83 10.40 -0.63
N LEU A 57 -4.41 9.22 -0.76
CA LEU A 57 -3.80 8.12 -1.49
C LEU A 57 -3.72 8.52 -2.97
N VAL A 58 -2.50 8.48 -3.52
CA VAL A 58 -2.25 8.85 -4.92
C VAL A 58 -1.69 7.69 -5.74
N ALA A 59 -1.02 6.72 -5.11
CA ALA A 59 -0.61 5.51 -5.79
C ALA A 59 -0.49 4.30 -4.86
N VAL A 60 -0.65 3.11 -5.44
CA VAL A 60 -0.42 1.81 -4.81
C VAL A 60 0.42 0.97 -5.74
N VAL A 61 1.61 0.55 -5.28
CA VAL A 61 2.37 -0.52 -5.93
C VAL A 61 1.87 -1.84 -5.37
N VAL A 62 1.39 -2.71 -6.24
CA VAL A 62 0.81 -4.01 -5.89
C VAL A 62 1.80 -5.10 -6.28
N HIS A 63 2.04 -6.05 -5.37
CA HIS A 63 2.82 -7.25 -5.68
C HIS A 63 1.88 -8.44 -5.92
N CYS A 64 1.88 -8.94 -7.15
CA CYS A 64 1.12 -10.09 -7.63
C CYS A 64 2.00 -11.34 -7.54
N GLY A 65 1.72 -12.24 -6.61
CA GLY A 65 2.56 -13.43 -6.42
C GLY A 65 2.23 -14.16 -5.13
N SER A 66 2.40 -15.47 -5.09
CA SER A 66 2.18 -16.30 -3.89
C SER A 66 3.37 -16.29 -2.92
N GLY A 67 4.58 -15.98 -3.40
CA GLY A 67 5.81 -15.98 -2.61
C GLY A 67 6.52 -14.63 -2.64
N PRO A 68 7.55 -14.44 -1.80
CA PRO A 68 8.33 -13.20 -1.76
C PRO A 68 9.43 -13.10 -2.83
N ASN A 69 9.81 -14.22 -3.45
CA ASN A 69 10.98 -14.29 -4.35
C ASN A 69 10.63 -14.24 -5.84
N ARG A 70 9.34 -14.31 -6.19
CA ARG A 70 8.82 -14.26 -7.56
C ARG A 70 7.45 -13.61 -7.53
N GLY A 71 7.18 -12.81 -8.54
CA GLY A 71 5.90 -12.14 -8.71
C GLY A 71 5.96 -11.17 -9.88
N HIS A 72 4.90 -10.42 -10.00
CA HIS A 72 4.70 -9.34 -10.96
C HIS A 72 4.29 -8.08 -10.21
N TYR A 73 4.62 -6.90 -10.74
CA TYR A 73 4.27 -5.63 -10.13
C TYR A 73 3.37 -4.83 -11.06
N ILE A 74 2.25 -4.37 -10.51
CA ILE A 74 1.35 -3.42 -11.17
C ILE A 74 1.23 -2.16 -10.31
N ALA A 75 0.82 -1.06 -10.91
CA ALA A 75 0.66 0.21 -10.23
C ALA A 75 -0.75 0.76 -10.41
N ILE A 76 -1.39 1.14 -9.31
CA ILE A 76 -2.67 1.85 -9.33
C ILE A 76 -2.36 3.30 -9.02
N VAL A 77 -2.79 4.23 -9.87
CA VAL A 77 -2.47 5.65 -9.75
C VAL A 77 -3.73 6.48 -9.89
N LYS A 78 -3.90 7.44 -8.98
CA LYS A 78 -4.94 8.45 -9.09
C LYS A 78 -4.51 9.51 -10.09
N SER A 79 -5.33 9.74 -11.11
CA SER A 79 -5.15 10.84 -12.07
C SER A 79 -6.42 11.67 -12.04
N HIS A 80 -6.31 12.93 -11.61
CA HIS A 80 -7.48 13.78 -11.32
C HIS A 80 -8.44 13.06 -10.35
N ASP A 81 -9.69 12.84 -10.75
CA ASP A 81 -10.74 12.23 -9.94
C ASP A 81 -11.03 10.75 -10.30
N PHE A 82 -10.14 10.11 -11.06
CA PHE A 82 -10.27 8.69 -11.41
C PHE A 82 -8.99 7.89 -11.17
N TRP A 83 -9.13 6.57 -11.18
CA TRP A 83 -8.04 5.63 -10.95
C TRP A 83 -7.68 4.89 -12.23
N LEU A 84 -6.38 4.69 -12.40
CA LEU A 84 -5.79 3.93 -13.49
C LEU A 84 -4.99 2.77 -12.92
N LEU A 85 -5.13 1.59 -13.52
CA LEU A 85 -4.28 0.43 -13.30
C LEU A 85 -3.30 0.36 -14.46
N PHE A 86 -2.01 0.35 -14.12
CA PHE A 86 -0.89 0.18 -15.04
C PHE A 86 -0.30 -1.21 -14.82
N ASP A 87 -0.40 -2.04 -15.85
CA ASP A 87 0.18 -3.37 -15.91
C ASP A 87 1.06 -3.45 -17.18
N ASP A 88 2.36 -3.21 -17.01
CA ASP A 88 3.35 -3.11 -18.08
C ASP A 88 2.90 -2.17 -19.23
N ASP A 89 2.50 -2.73 -20.37
CA ASP A 89 2.06 -2.01 -21.57
C ASP A 89 0.53 -1.76 -21.62
N ILE A 90 -0.20 -2.27 -20.64
CA ILE A 90 -1.65 -2.17 -20.51
C ILE A 90 -2.02 -1.11 -19.48
N VAL A 91 -2.95 -0.22 -19.85
CA VAL A 91 -3.49 0.82 -18.98
C VAL A 91 -5.02 0.77 -18.99
N GLU A 92 -5.62 0.58 -17.82
CA GLU A 92 -7.06 0.46 -17.67
C GLU A 92 -7.59 1.45 -16.64
N LYS A 93 -8.78 2.01 -16.90
CA LYS A 93 -9.49 2.81 -15.91
C LYS A 93 -10.26 1.89 -14.98
N ILE A 94 -10.08 2.07 -13.67
CA ILE A 94 -10.77 1.27 -12.64
C ILE A 94 -11.62 2.15 -11.74
N ASP A 95 -12.67 1.57 -11.17
CA ASP A 95 -13.44 2.21 -10.12
C ASP A 95 -12.68 2.19 -8.79
N ALA A 96 -12.90 3.20 -7.94
CA ALA A 96 -12.25 3.28 -6.64
C ALA A 96 -12.54 2.03 -5.76
N GLN A 97 -13.68 1.38 -5.96
CA GLN A 97 -14.04 0.15 -5.25
C GLN A 97 -13.15 -1.04 -5.63
N ALA A 98 -12.64 -1.11 -6.87
CA ALA A 98 -11.74 -2.17 -7.29
C ALA A 98 -10.41 -2.16 -6.50
N ILE A 99 -10.05 -1.02 -5.91
CA ILE A 99 -8.86 -0.90 -5.06
C ILE A 99 -8.93 -1.85 -3.85
N GLU A 100 -10.14 -2.16 -3.37
CA GLU A 100 -10.35 -3.04 -2.22
C GLU A 100 -9.86 -4.46 -2.46
N GLU A 101 -9.79 -4.90 -3.72
CA GLU A 101 -9.26 -6.22 -4.11
C GLU A 101 -7.77 -6.35 -3.72
N PHE A 102 -7.04 -5.24 -3.69
CA PHE A 102 -5.61 -5.20 -3.35
C PHE A 102 -5.34 -5.08 -1.85
N TYR A 103 -6.36 -5.10 -0.99
CA TYR A 103 -6.15 -5.19 0.46
C TYR A 103 -5.49 -6.52 0.86
N GLY A 104 -5.64 -7.56 0.05
CA GLY A 104 -5.19 -8.93 0.32
C GLY A 104 -6.35 -9.85 0.70
N LEU A 105 -6.02 -11.08 1.06
CA LEU A 105 -6.98 -12.17 1.23
C LEU A 105 -7.64 -12.16 2.62
N THR A 106 -8.93 -12.45 2.66
CA THR A 106 -9.73 -12.62 3.89
C THR A 106 -9.69 -14.03 4.47
N SER A 107 -9.27 -15.03 3.68
CA SER A 107 -9.12 -16.42 4.12
C SER A 107 -7.82 -17.01 3.59
N ASP A 108 -7.22 -17.90 4.40
CA ASP A 108 -5.94 -18.54 4.11
C ASP A 108 -6.17 -19.67 3.10
N ILE A 109 -5.98 -19.36 1.82
CA ILE A 109 -5.74 -20.38 0.80
C ILE A 109 -4.53 -19.89 0.04
N SER A 110 -3.59 -20.80 -0.18
CA SER A 110 -2.32 -20.70 -0.90
C SER A 110 -2.42 -20.25 -2.38
N LYS A 111 -3.36 -19.36 -2.69
CA LYS A 111 -3.59 -18.79 -4.01
C LYS A 111 -2.65 -17.61 -4.24
N ASN A 112 -2.46 -17.32 -5.53
CA ASN A 112 -1.84 -16.10 -5.97
C ASN A 112 -2.59 -14.91 -5.34
N SER A 113 -1.86 -13.97 -4.74
CA SER A 113 -2.45 -12.77 -4.16
C SER A 113 -1.89 -11.55 -4.83
N GLU A 114 -2.76 -10.58 -5.07
CA GLU A 114 -2.44 -9.24 -5.52
C GLU A 114 -2.65 -8.36 -4.29
N SER A 115 -1.56 -7.81 -3.76
CA SER A 115 -1.64 -7.11 -2.48
C SER A 115 -0.81 -5.84 -2.55
N GLY A 116 -1.43 -4.72 -2.14
CA GLY A 116 -0.76 -3.45 -1.97
C GLY A 116 0.50 -3.62 -1.13
N TYR A 117 1.62 -3.13 -1.63
CA TYR A 117 2.96 -3.37 -1.09
C TYR A 117 3.64 -2.05 -0.71
N ILE A 118 3.55 -1.03 -1.58
CA ILE A 118 3.99 0.33 -1.28
C ILE A 118 2.83 1.27 -1.53
N LEU A 119 2.49 2.08 -0.54
CA LEU A 119 1.42 3.06 -0.62
C LEU A 119 2.04 4.45 -0.69
N PHE A 120 1.58 5.28 -1.63
CA PHE A 120 1.99 6.66 -1.75
C PHE A 120 0.83 7.57 -1.39
N TYR A 121 1.09 8.40 -0.40
CA TYR A 121 0.15 9.37 0.15
C TYR A 121 0.72 10.77 -0.09
N GLN A 122 -0.04 11.66 -0.70
CA GLN A 122 0.33 13.06 -0.93
C GLN A 122 -0.38 13.95 0.10
N SER A 123 0.35 14.88 0.72
CA SER A 123 -0.25 15.84 1.65
C SER A 123 -1.14 16.85 0.93
N ARG A 124 -2.24 17.25 1.57
CA ARG A 124 -3.13 18.32 1.06
C ARG A 124 -2.51 19.73 1.16
N ASP A 125 -1.43 19.86 1.94
CA ASP A 125 -0.68 21.10 2.19
C ASP A 125 0.81 20.95 1.87
#